data_AF-A0ABD6BC55-F1
#
_entry.id   AF-A0ABD6BC55-F1
#
_cell.length_a   1.000
_cell.length_b   1.000
_cell.length_c   1.000
_cell.angle_alpha   90.00
_cell.angle_beta   90.00
_cell.angle_gamma   90.00
#
_symmetry.space_group_name_H-M   'P 1'
#
loop_
_entity.id
_entity.type
_entity.pdbx_description
1 polymer ?
#
loop_
_entity_poly.entity_id
_entity_poly.type
_entity_poly.pdbx_seq_one_letter_code
_entity_poly.pdbx_strand_id
1 'polypeptide(L)'
;MVETEWLELGGTEVQYGDHTWELTGTVDISQTGDMLAVEAKQVDDVRQRTAVLRFELQDGAPSLNPGNLGSHFDRLERTGDTQYLVVKTEPRTYRYELQGLEYE
;
A
#
# COMPACT_ATOMS: atom_id res chain seq x y z
N MET A 1 -14.51 -1.00 2.71
CA MET A 1 -13.26 -1.41 2.04
C MET A 1 -13.37 -2.90 1.77
N VAL A 2 -12.57 -3.43 0.85
CA VAL A 2 -12.52 -4.87 0.57
C VAL A 2 -11.09 -5.32 0.86
N GLU A 3 -10.97 -6.20 1.84
CA GLU A 3 -9.71 -6.79 2.25
C GLU A 3 -9.22 -7.79 1.20
N THR A 4 -7.92 -7.78 0.92
CA THR A 4 -7.23 -8.73 0.06
C THR A 4 -5.81 -8.97 0.59
N GLU A 5 -5.25 -10.13 0.23
CA GLU A 5 -3.90 -10.51 0.62
C GLU A 5 -2.96 -10.44 -0.59
N TRP A 6 -1.97 -9.56 -0.53
CA TRP A 6 -0.87 -9.46 -1.48
C TRP A 6 0.40 -9.98 -0.80
N LEU A 7 0.57 -11.31 -0.80
CA LEU A 7 1.69 -11.99 -0.12
C LEU A 7 3.07 -11.50 -0.60
N GLU A 8 3.17 -11.07 -1.85
CA GLU A 8 4.41 -10.51 -2.44
C GLU A 8 4.81 -9.16 -1.82
N LEU A 9 3.87 -8.50 -1.18
CA LEU A 9 4.05 -7.23 -0.49
C LEU A 9 4.56 -7.46 0.94
N GLY A 10 4.24 -8.63 1.51
CA GLY A 10 4.73 -9.09 2.81
C GLY A 10 6.26 -9.09 2.89
N GLY A 11 6.81 -8.50 3.94
CA GLY A 11 8.26 -8.40 4.14
C GLY A 11 8.94 -7.24 3.40
N THR A 12 8.18 -6.44 2.64
CA THR A 12 8.70 -5.23 2.00
C THR A 12 8.82 -4.10 3.02
N GLU A 13 9.98 -3.47 3.11
CA GLU A 13 10.21 -2.34 4.02
C GLU A 13 9.90 -1.00 3.34
N VAL A 14 9.23 -0.11 4.07
CA VAL A 14 8.94 1.27 3.66
C VAL A 14 9.32 2.24 4.77
N GLN A 15 9.91 3.37 4.38
CA GLN A 15 10.26 4.45 5.31
C GLN A 15 9.18 5.51 5.29
N TYR A 16 8.62 5.83 6.45
CA TYR A 16 7.61 6.87 6.61
C TYR A 16 7.55 7.41 8.04
N GLY A 17 7.50 8.73 8.19
CA GLY A 17 7.38 9.40 9.50
C GLY A 17 8.50 9.05 10.47
N ASP A 18 9.76 9.16 10.04
CA ASP A 18 10.97 8.78 10.79
C ASP A 18 11.08 7.30 11.20
N HIS A 19 10.17 6.45 10.72
CA HIS A 19 10.09 5.04 11.07
C HIS A 19 10.18 4.12 9.85
N THR A 20 10.70 2.92 10.08
CA THR A 20 10.73 1.82 9.11
C THR A 20 9.61 0.84 9.41
N TRP A 21 8.78 0.60 8.40
CA TRP A 21 7.60 -0.24 8.45
C TRP A 21 7.76 -1.41 7.49
N GLU A 22 7.61 -2.63 7.98
CA GLU A 22 7.50 -3.82 7.15
C GLU A 22 6.02 -4.07 6.84
N LEU A 23 5.69 -4.08 5.57
CA LEU A 23 4.33 -4.33 5.09
C LEU A 23 3.99 -5.82 5.33
N THR A 24 2.77 -6.09 5.83
CA THR A 24 2.36 -7.48 6.20
C THR A 24 1.81 -8.24 5.01
N GLY A 25 1.31 -7.54 4.00
CA GLY A 25 0.62 -8.11 2.84
C GLY A 25 -0.90 -7.98 2.91
N THR A 26 -1.48 -7.58 4.04
CA THR A 26 -2.91 -7.27 4.14
C THR A 26 -3.18 -5.91 3.50
N VAL A 27 -4.11 -5.86 2.54
CA VAL A 27 -4.48 -4.65 1.81
C VAL A 27 -5.99 -4.49 1.77
N ASP A 28 -6.47 -3.36 2.28
CA ASP A 28 -7.84 -2.90 2.18
C ASP A 28 -8.01 -1.93 1.01
N ILE A 29 -8.85 -2.29 0.05
CA ILE A 29 -9.13 -1.47 -1.13
C ILE A 29 -10.41 -0.66 -0.89
N SER A 30 -10.39 0.65 -1.12
CA SER A 30 -11.63 1.45 -1.09
C SER A 30 -12.64 0.95 -2.13
N GLN A 31 -13.93 1.21 -1.92
CA GLN A 31 -14.96 0.77 -2.89
C GLN A 31 -14.73 1.34 -4.30
N THR A 32 -14.15 2.53 -4.35
CA THR A 32 -13.79 3.26 -5.56
C THR A 32 -12.39 2.96 -6.02
N GLY A 33 -11.56 2.17 -5.32
CA GLY A 33 -10.21 1.77 -5.74
C GLY A 33 -9.18 2.89 -5.85
N ASP A 34 -9.51 4.08 -5.34
CA ASP A 34 -8.66 5.27 -5.27
C ASP A 34 -7.73 5.26 -4.05
N MET A 35 -8.01 4.44 -3.05
CA MET A 35 -7.20 4.32 -1.83
C MET A 35 -6.94 2.86 -1.50
N LEU A 36 -5.70 2.58 -1.12
CA LEU A 36 -5.24 1.31 -0.56
C LEU A 36 -4.78 1.57 0.88
N ALA A 37 -5.37 0.85 1.83
CA ALA A 37 -4.93 0.79 3.22
C ALA A 37 -4.11 -0.49 3.39
N VAL A 38 -2.81 -0.35 3.65
CA VAL A 38 -1.89 -1.49 3.73
C VAL A 38 -1.43 -1.63 5.17
N GLU A 39 -1.65 -2.80 5.76
CA GLU A 39 -1.17 -3.09 7.11
C GLU A 39 0.36 -3.22 7.11
N ALA A 40 0.98 -2.64 8.14
CA ALA A 40 2.40 -2.64 8.32
C ALA A 40 2.76 -2.75 9.80
N LYS A 41 3.91 -3.37 10.08
CA LYS A 41 4.50 -3.42 11.42
C LYS A 41 5.78 -2.61 11.46
N GLN A 42 5.98 -1.88 12.53
CA GLN A 42 7.21 -1.15 12.78
C GLN A 42 8.34 -2.14 13.08
N VAL A 43 9.46 -2.04 12.38
CA VAL A 43 10.61 -2.97 12.54
C VAL A 43 11.83 -2.33 13.19
N ASP A 44 11.86 -1.01 13.29
CA ASP A 44 12.97 -0.27 13.92
C ASP A 44 12.76 0.00 15.41
N ASP A 45 11.61 -0.37 15.98
CA ASP A 45 11.28 -0.24 17.40
C ASP A 45 10.95 -1.60 18.01
N VAL A 46 11.44 -1.82 19.24
CA VAL A 46 11.20 -3.03 20.05
C VAL A 46 9.72 -3.25 20.36
N ARG A 47 8.89 -2.21 20.31
CA ARG A 47 7.45 -2.29 20.57
C ARG A 47 6.67 -2.90 19.41
N GLN A 48 7.26 -2.99 18.22
CA GLN A 48 6.66 -3.58 17.01
C GLN A 48 5.20 -3.15 16.80
N ARG A 49 4.96 -1.84 16.80
CA ARG A 49 3.61 -1.29 16.62
C ARG A 49 3.06 -1.68 15.26
N THR A 50 1.77 -1.95 15.18
CA THR A 50 1.07 -2.08 13.91
C THR A 50 0.47 -0.73 13.52
N ALA A 51 0.40 -0.50 12.22
CA ALA A 51 -0.23 0.67 11.64
C ALA A 51 -0.75 0.33 10.25
N VAL A 52 -1.68 1.15 9.78
CA VAL A 52 -2.20 1.12 8.42
C VAL A 52 -1.60 2.28 7.65
N LEU A 53 -0.88 1.97 6.58
CA LEU A 53 -0.34 2.95 5.65
C LEU A 53 -1.35 3.22 4.53
N ARG A 54 -1.65 4.49 4.30
CA ARG A 54 -2.64 4.93 3.30
C ARG A 54 -1.95 5.37 2.02
N PHE A 55 -2.22 4.65 0.94
CA PHE A 55 -1.74 4.97 -0.39
C PHE A 55 -2.92 5.46 -1.25
N GLU A 56 -2.81 6.64 -1.83
CA GLU A 56 -3.85 7.27 -2.66
C GLU A 56 -3.42 7.37 -4.12
N LEU A 57 -4.35 7.16 -5.05
CA LEU A 57 -4.08 7.15 -6.48
C LEU A 57 -3.61 8.53 -6.97
N GLN A 58 -2.41 8.59 -7.56
CA GLN A 58 -1.78 9.85 -7.98
C GLN A 58 -2.47 10.49 -9.19
N ASP A 59 -2.84 9.69 -10.19
CA ASP A 59 -3.52 10.14 -11.40
C ASP A 59 -4.96 9.65 -11.36
N GLY A 60 -5.92 10.56 -11.18
CA GLY A 60 -7.37 10.31 -11.01
C GLY A 60 -8.10 9.65 -12.19
N ALA A 61 -7.40 8.86 -13.00
CA ALA A 61 -7.92 7.95 -14.00
C ALA A 61 -8.67 6.76 -13.33
N PRO A 62 -9.49 5.99 -14.08
CA PRO A 62 -10.38 5.01 -13.51
C PRO A 62 -9.59 3.91 -12.80
N SER A 63 -9.93 3.76 -11.53
CA SER A 63 -9.32 3.01 -10.45
C SER A 63 -9.29 1.48 -10.59
N LEU A 64 -8.56 0.85 -9.67
CA LEU A 64 -8.58 -0.58 -9.44
C LEU A 64 -9.98 -1.03 -8.98
N ASN A 65 -10.71 -1.78 -9.81
CA ASN A 65 -12.04 -2.27 -9.42
C ASN A 65 -11.89 -3.36 -8.33
N PRO A 66 -12.42 -3.16 -7.11
CA PRO A 66 -12.33 -4.14 -6.03
C PRO A 66 -13.08 -5.44 -6.33
N GLY A 67 -13.89 -5.52 -7.39
CA GLY A 67 -14.46 -6.80 -7.85
C GLY A 67 -13.45 -7.76 -8.48
N ASN A 68 -12.23 -7.30 -8.78
CA ASN A 68 -11.16 -8.10 -9.39
C ASN A 68 -9.95 -8.18 -8.44
N LEU A 69 -10.13 -8.82 -7.26
CA LEU A 69 -9.18 -8.98 -6.15
C LEU A 69 -8.02 -9.95 -6.48
N GLY A 70 -7.33 -9.71 -7.58
CA GLY A 70 -6.13 -10.46 -7.95
C GLY A 70 -4.88 -9.95 -7.24
N SER A 71 -3.82 -10.77 -7.27
CA SER A 71 -2.43 -10.36 -7.00
C SER A 71 -1.99 -9.37 -8.07
N HIS A 72 -2.21 -8.08 -7.81
CA HIS A 72 -1.90 -6.99 -8.76
C HIS A 72 -0.72 -6.13 -8.32
N PHE A 73 -0.16 -6.41 -7.14
CA PHE A 73 1.07 -5.77 -6.70
C PHE A 73 2.19 -6.04 -7.72
N ASP A 74 2.88 -4.98 -8.13
CA ASP A 74 4.06 -5.09 -8.99
C ASP A 74 5.33 -4.76 -8.20
N ARG A 75 5.36 -3.59 -7.55
CA ARG A 75 6.52 -3.13 -6.78
C ARG A 75 6.22 -1.93 -5.90
N LEU A 76 7.11 -1.69 -4.93
CA LEU A 76 7.24 -0.42 -4.25
C LEU A 76 8.28 0.45 -4.96
N GLU A 77 7.96 1.70 -5.25
CA GLU A 77 8.86 2.69 -5.82
C GLU A 77 9.10 3.83 -4.84
N ARG A 78 10.32 4.35 -4.82
CA ARG A 78 10.67 5.57 -4.07
C ARG A 78 11.12 6.65 -5.04
N THR A 79 10.49 7.82 -4.96
CA THR A 79 10.92 9.02 -5.70
C THR A 79 11.19 10.13 -4.70
N GLY A 80 12.47 10.39 -4.42
CA GLY A 80 12.87 11.31 -3.36
C GLY A 80 12.44 10.78 -1.98
N ASP A 81 11.64 11.56 -1.28
CA ASP A 81 11.09 11.21 0.04
C ASP A 81 9.70 10.56 -0.02
N THR A 82 9.12 10.47 -1.21
CA THR A 82 7.79 9.91 -1.42
C THR A 82 7.86 8.44 -1.85
N GLN A 83 7.01 7.63 -1.26
CA GLN A 83 6.86 6.20 -1.54
C GLN A 83 5.61 5.97 -2.37
N TYR A 84 5.69 5.05 -3.33
CA TYR A 84 4.60 4.72 -4.24
C TYR A 84 4.41 3.21 -4.31
N LEU A 85 3.17 2.76 -4.15
CA LEU A 85 2.76 1.39 -4.40
C LEU A 85 2.29 1.28 -5.85
N VAL A 86 3.01 0.50 -6.65
CA VAL A 86 2.68 0.28 -8.06
C VAL A 86 1.87 -0.99 -8.20
N VAL A 87 0.71 -0.85 -8.83
CA VAL A 87 -0.22 -1.93 -9.11
C VAL A 87 -0.36 -2.07 -10.62
N LYS A 88 -0.15 -3.26 -11.16
CA LYS A 88 -0.31 -3.54 -12.60
C LYS A 88 -1.52 -4.44 -12.83
N THR A 89 -2.45 -3.95 -13.64
CA THR A 89 -3.56 -4.76 -14.16
C THR A 89 -3.56 -4.60 -15.66
N GLU A 90 -3.08 -5.58 -16.43
CA GLU A 90 -2.93 -5.41 -17.88
C GLU A 90 -4.24 -4.91 -18.53
N PRO A 91 -4.21 -3.81 -19.32
CA PRO A 91 -3.05 -3.06 -19.85
C PRO A 91 -2.64 -1.80 -19.05
N ARG A 92 -3.09 -1.64 -17.81
CA ARG A 92 -2.93 -0.44 -16.98
C ARG A 92 -1.91 -0.62 -15.85
N THR A 93 -1.31 0.49 -15.46
CA THR A 93 -0.44 0.60 -14.29
C THR A 93 -0.96 1.77 -13.45
N TYR A 94 -1.18 1.51 -12.17
CA TYR A 94 -1.61 2.50 -11.19
C TYR A 94 -0.48 2.77 -10.22
N ARG A 95 -0.34 4.04 -9.85
CA ARG A 95 0.62 4.49 -8.84
C ARG A 95 -0.16 5.11 -7.68
N TYR A 96 -0.01 4.51 -6.52
CA TYR A 96 -0.60 5.01 -5.29
C TYR A 96 0.49 5.63 -4.43
N GLU A 97 0.38 6.92 -4.16
CA GLU A 97 1.30 7.68 -3.33
C GLU A 97 1.00 7.50 -1.85
N LEU A 98 2.02 7.26 -1.03
CA LEU A 98 1.88 7.19 0.43
C LEU A 98 1.54 8.57 1.01
N GLN A 99 0.29 8.75 1.45
CA GLN A 99 -0.21 10.01 1.99
C GLN A 99 -0.25 10.06 3.51
N GLY A 100 -0.32 8.91 4.19
CA GLY A 100 -0.53 8.90 5.63
C GLY A 100 -0.28 7.56 6.29
N LEU A 101 -0.26 7.58 7.62
CA LEU A 101 -0.35 6.41 8.48
C LEU A 101 -1.46 6.58 9.52
N GLU A 102 -2.05 5.49 9.96
CA GLU A 102 -2.98 5.42 11.09
C GLU A 102 -2.53 4.30 12.01
N TYR A 103 -2.39 4.61 13.31
CA TYR A 103 -2.09 3.58 14.30
C TYR A 103 -3.36 2.79 14.62
N GLU A 104 -3.20 1.49 14.82
CA GLU A 104 -4.25 0.62 15.36
C GLU A 104 -4.39 0.72 16.89
#